data_AF-A0A8B7QWB7-F1
#
_entry.id   AF-A0A8B7QWB7-F1
#
_cell.length_a   1.000
_cell.length_b   1.000
_cell.length_c   1.000
_cell.angle_alpha   90.00
_cell.angle_beta   90.00
_cell.angle_gamma   90.00
#
_symmetry.space_group_name_H-M   'P 1'
#
loop_
_entity.id
_entity.type
_entity.pdbx_description
1 polymer ?
#
loop_
_entity_poly.entity_id
_entity_poly.type
_entity_poly.pdbx_seq_one_letter_code
_entity_poly.pdbx_strand_id
1 'polypeptide(L)'
;MQSESRQCEEETPSLLWGLDPVFLAFAKLYIRDILDLKESHQVPGVFFYNGHPIKQVDVLGTVIGVRERDAFYSYGVDDSTGVINCICWKKSTNTESSSATTAAPSARELSLTSLFKKLQETTKQRTKIEIGDIIRIRGYIRTYRGEREIHASVYYKVDDPVCNIQIARMLELPNIYRKVYDQPFHSPALEKEEARSSNPSTLDLASLTCSLSEKVKEFLVKNRVQTFYQQELEMVESLLSFANQPVIHSACSEQADVQNDTTSKDIRGIFKDAIKLLQDRGLVYQKDDGFDKLFYVTKEDKELHRKIHRIIQEDSQKPNRSRKPILWQL
;
A
#
# COMPACT_ATOMS: atom_id res chain seq x y z
N MET A 1 -13.05 -17.63 18.47
CA MET A 1 -12.50 -17.57 17.10
C MET A 1 -13.55 -16.95 16.22
N GLN A 2 -13.43 -15.67 15.92
CA GLN A 2 -14.23 -15.00 14.89
C GLN A 2 -13.21 -14.40 13.94
N SER A 3 -13.17 -14.99 12.74
CA SER A 3 -12.38 -14.52 11.63
C SER A 3 -13.04 -13.22 11.15
N GLU A 4 -12.43 -12.09 11.44
CA GLU A 4 -12.74 -10.85 10.73
C GLU A 4 -12.48 -11.12 9.24
N SER A 5 -13.54 -11.12 8.45
CA SER A 5 -13.43 -11.05 7.00
C SER A 5 -12.87 -9.67 6.66
N ARG A 6 -11.54 -9.55 6.71
CA ARG A 6 -10.83 -8.42 6.10
C ARG A 6 -11.30 -8.39 4.66
N GLN A 7 -11.93 -7.28 4.28
CA GLN A 7 -12.16 -6.95 2.88
C GLN A 7 -10.86 -7.25 2.15
N CYS A 8 -10.91 -8.18 1.21
CA CYS A 8 -9.80 -8.45 0.33
C CYS A 8 -9.60 -7.14 -0.43
N GLU A 9 -8.64 -6.31 -0.02
CA GLU A 9 -8.18 -5.19 -0.83
C GLU A 9 -7.88 -5.79 -2.20
N GLU A 10 -8.70 -5.42 -3.18
CA GLU A 10 -8.64 -6.00 -4.50
C GLU A 10 -7.28 -5.64 -5.10
N GLU A 11 -6.45 -6.65 -5.28
CA GLU A 11 -5.08 -6.47 -5.75
C GLU A 11 -5.11 -5.88 -7.17
N THR A 12 -4.38 -4.79 -7.42
CA THR A 12 -4.34 -4.16 -8.74
C THR A 12 -3.98 -5.20 -9.81
N PRO A 13 -4.68 -5.27 -10.95
CA PRO A 13 -4.37 -6.21 -12.02
C PRO A 13 -2.93 -6.07 -12.52
N SER A 14 -2.25 -7.20 -12.73
CA SER A 14 -0.83 -7.24 -13.13
C SER A 14 -0.50 -6.51 -14.43
N LEU A 15 -1.48 -6.38 -15.34
CA LEU A 15 -1.35 -5.60 -16.58
C LEU A 15 -1.14 -4.09 -16.33
N LEU A 16 -1.56 -3.59 -15.17
CA LEU A 16 -1.56 -2.16 -14.85
C LEU A 16 -0.38 -1.75 -13.96
N TRP A 17 0.38 -2.70 -13.41
CA TRP A 17 1.52 -2.40 -12.52
C TRP A 17 2.58 -1.53 -13.19
N GLY A 18 2.81 -1.71 -14.48
CA GLY A 18 3.78 -0.91 -15.24
C GLY A 18 3.42 0.58 -15.38
N LEU A 19 2.19 0.96 -15.04
CA LEU A 19 1.76 2.36 -15.02
C LEU A 19 2.28 3.08 -13.78
N ASP A 20 2.46 2.36 -12.67
CA ASP A 20 3.01 2.91 -11.44
C ASP A 20 4.53 3.14 -11.58
N PRO A 21 5.02 4.39 -11.48
CA PRO A 21 6.45 4.69 -11.60
C PRO A 21 7.32 3.93 -10.60
N VAL A 22 6.77 3.51 -9.45
CA VAL A 22 7.50 2.76 -8.42
C VAL A 22 7.87 1.36 -8.91
N PHE A 23 7.07 0.75 -9.79
CA PHE A 23 7.27 -0.63 -10.26
C PHE A 23 8.63 -0.87 -10.93
N LEU A 24 9.10 0.12 -11.70
CA LEU A 24 10.38 0.09 -12.42
C LEU A 24 11.51 0.79 -11.67
N ALA A 25 11.23 1.42 -10.52
CA ALA A 25 12.23 2.05 -9.69
C ALA A 25 12.81 1.07 -8.68
N PHE A 26 14.01 1.36 -8.16
CA PHE A 26 14.50 0.70 -6.94
C PHE A 26 13.96 1.46 -5.75
N ALA A 27 12.85 0.97 -5.18
CA ALA A 27 12.14 1.63 -4.10
C ALA A 27 13.01 1.72 -2.85
N LYS A 28 13.10 2.92 -2.28
CA LYS A 28 13.87 3.19 -1.07
C LYS A 28 13.00 2.88 0.13
N LEU A 29 13.03 1.65 0.61
CA LEU A 29 12.19 1.20 1.71
C LEU A 29 13.03 0.91 2.97
N TYR A 30 12.40 1.00 4.13
CA TYR A 30 12.89 0.45 5.38
C TYR A 30 12.91 -1.08 5.30
N ILE A 31 13.93 -1.71 5.90
CA ILE A 31 14.01 -3.18 5.95
C ILE A 31 12.81 -3.77 6.68
N ARG A 32 12.30 -3.10 7.73
CA ARG A 32 11.06 -3.49 8.40
C ARG A 32 9.92 -3.71 7.39
N ASP A 33 9.68 -2.72 6.56
CA ASP A 33 8.58 -2.77 5.60
C ASP A 33 8.79 -3.87 4.58
N ILE A 34 10.02 -4.04 4.06
CA ILE A 34 10.37 -5.11 3.11
C ILE A 34 10.00 -6.50 3.67
N LEU A 35 10.26 -6.73 4.96
CA LEU A 35 9.93 -7.99 5.62
C LEU A 35 8.42 -8.19 5.77
N ASP A 36 7.67 -7.11 5.98
CA ASP A 36 6.23 -7.12 6.23
C ASP A 36 5.38 -7.02 4.94
N LEU A 37 6.00 -6.78 3.77
CA LEU A 37 5.27 -6.69 2.51
C LEU A 37 4.52 -7.99 2.19
N LYS A 38 3.27 -7.84 1.75
CA LYS A 38 2.46 -8.93 1.22
C LYS A 38 2.88 -9.25 -0.21
N GLU A 39 3.02 -10.53 -0.51
CA GLU A 39 3.32 -11.01 -1.85
C GLU A 39 2.04 -11.03 -2.69
N SER A 40 2.17 -10.68 -3.97
CA SER A 40 1.09 -10.78 -4.97
C SER A 40 0.63 -12.23 -5.11
N HIS A 41 -0.69 -12.42 -5.23
CA HIS A 41 -1.25 -13.72 -5.58
C HIS A 41 -1.20 -13.97 -7.10
N GLN A 42 -1.12 -12.91 -7.90
CA GLN A 42 -1.05 -12.99 -9.37
C GLN A 42 0.35 -13.39 -9.84
N VAL A 43 1.40 -12.76 -9.32
CA VAL A 43 2.78 -12.98 -9.78
C VAL A 43 3.75 -13.08 -8.59
N PRO A 44 4.30 -14.27 -8.30
CA PRO A 44 5.31 -14.45 -7.27
C PRO A 44 6.54 -13.55 -7.49
N GLY A 45 7.08 -13.00 -6.41
CA GLY A 45 8.21 -12.06 -6.43
C GLY A 45 7.83 -10.60 -6.73
N VAL A 46 6.55 -10.27 -6.80
CA VAL A 46 6.05 -8.89 -6.70
C VAL A 46 5.32 -8.74 -5.37
N PHE A 47 5.55 -7.61 -4.71
CA PHE A 47 5.05 -7.31 -3.38
C PHE A 47 4.24 -6.03 -3.40
N PHE A 48 3.44 -5.77 -2.36
CA PHE A 48 2.64 -4.56 -2.28
C PHE A 48 2.89 -3.76 -1.02
N TYR A 49 3.15 -2.47 -1.22
CA TYR A 49 3.13 -1.44 -0.17
C TYR A 49 2.04 -0.44 -0.52
N ASN A 50 0.96 -0.39 0.27
CA ASN A 50 -0.13 0.58 0.08
C ASN A 50 -0.66 0.64 -1.37
N GLY A 51 -0.85 -0.52 -2.01
CA GLY A 51 -1.29 -0.63 -3.41
C GLY A 51 -0.18 -0.48 -4.46
N HIS A 52 1.00 0.03 -4.11
CA HIS A 52 2.13 0.11 -5.04
C HIS A 52 2.78 -1.26 -5.26
N PRO A 53 2.93 -1.72 -6.51
CA PRO A 53 3.65 -2.96 -6.81
C PRO A 53 5.16 -2.75 -6.68
N ILE A 54 5.76 -3.40 -5.71
CA ILE A 54 7.19 -3.36 -5.37
C ILE A 54 7.88 -4.63 -5.87
N LYS A 55 8.81 -4.47 -6.79
CA LYS A 55 9.62 -5.57 -7.34
C LYS A 55 11.09 -5.51 -6.91
N GLN A 56 11.64 -4.30 -6.85
CA GLN A 56 13.06 -4.08 -6.59
C GLN A 56 13.26 -2.92 -5.62
N VAL A 57 14.29 -3.04 -4.77
CA VAL A 57 14.53 -2.17 -3.62
C VAL A 57 15.96 -1.66 -3.59
N ASP A 58 16.13 -0.49 -2.97
CA ASP A 58 17.41 0.15 -2.67
C ASP A 58 17.55 0.27 -1.15
N VAL A 59 18.44 -0.51 -0.55
CA VAL A 59 18.70 -0.50 0.90
C VAL A 59 20.12 0.01 1.19
N LEU A 60 20.26 0.72 2.30
CA LEU A 60 21.53 1.20 2.83
C LEU A 60 21.58 0.82 4.32
N GLY A 61 22.62 0.11 4.73
CA GLY A 61 22.74 -0.32 6.12
C GLY A 61 24.14 -0.80 6.48
N THR A 62 24.28 -1.22 7.72
CA THR A 62 25.52 -1.74 8.30
C THR A 62 25.58 -3.25 8.11
N VAL A 63 26.73 -3.77 7.68
CA VAL A 63 26.95 -5.21 7.57
C VAL A 63 27.16 -5.78 8.97
N ILE A 64 26.25 -6.65 9.41
CA ILE A 64 26.33 -7.31 10.71
C ILE A 64 26.71 -8.80 10.61
N GLY A 65 26.74 -9.35 9.38
CA GLY A 65 27.13 -10.73 9.14
C GLY A 65 27.65 -10.93 7.72
N VAL A 66 28.66 -11.77 7.58
CA VAL A 66 29.26 -12.14 6.29
C VAL A 66 29.32 -13.65 6.20
N ARG A 67 28.67 -14.21 5.16
CA ARG A 67 28.78 -15.64 4.82
C ARG A 67 29.23 -15.77 3.38
N GLU A 68 30.42 -16.30 3.20
CA GLU A 68 30.93 -16.60 1.86
C GLU A 68 30.46 -17.99 1.39
N ARG A 69 30.05 -18.05 0.13
CA ARG A 69 29.79 -19.26 -0.64
C ARG A 69 30.59 -19.21 -1.94
N ASP A 70 30.63 -20.31 -2.68
CA ASP A 70 31.45 -20.41 -3.87
C ASP A 70 31.12 -19.33 -4.91
N ALA A 71 29.82 -19.15 -5.21
CA ALA A 71 29.34 -18.23 -6.25
C ALA A 71 28.90 -16.85 -5.74
N PHE A 72 28.65 -16.69 -4.44
CA PHE A 72 28.08 -15.46 -3.88
C PHE A 72 28.51 -15.19 -2.43
N TYR A 73 28.36 -13.95 -2.01
CA TYR A 73 28.38 -13.56 -0.61
C TYR A 73 26.95 -13.36 -0.11
N SER A 74 26.69 -13.74 1.13
CA SER A 74 25.45 -13.44 1.84
C SER A 74 25.79 -12.49 2.99
N TYR A 75 25.33 -11.24 2.86
CA TYR A 75 25.53 -10.21 3.86
C TYR A 75 24.25 -10.00 4.66
N GLY A 76 24.35 -10.05 5.99
CA GLY A 76 23.26 -9.58 6.87
C GLY A 76 23.38 -8.06 7.01
N VAL A 77 22.34 -7.33 6.63
CA VAL A 77 22.34 -5.85 6.60
C VAL A 77 21.30 -5.32 7.58
N ASP A 78 21.70 -4.39 8.43
CA ASP A 78 20.87 -3.71 9.44
C ASP A 78 20.74 -2.21 9.11
N ASP A 79 19.51 -1.71 9.01
CA ASP A 79 19.21 -0.29 8.76
C ASP A 79 18.54 0.42 9.96
N SER A 80 18.62 -0.19 11.16
CA SER A 80 17.93 0.18 12.41
C SER A 80 16.43 -0.10 12.47
N THR A 81 15.79 -0.54 11.38
CA THR A 81 14.37 -0.92 11.36
C THR A 81 14.17 -2.44 11.28
N GLY A 82 15.13 -3.13 10.66
CA GLY A 82 15.17 -4.57 10.56
C GLY A 82 16.51 -5.07 10.02
N VAL A 83 16.61 -6.39 9.94
CA VAL A 83 17.79 -7.09 9.40
C VAL A 83 17.34 -7.99 8.27
N ILE A 84 18.05 -7.94 7.13
CA ILE A 84 17.76 -8.81 5.98
C ILE A 84 19.04 -9.37 5.36
N ASN A 85 18.95 -10.61 4.85
CA ASN A 85 20.04 -11.23 4.11
C ASN A 85 20.04 -10.74 2.65
N CYS A 86 21.21 -10.34 2.18
CA CYS A 86 21.42 -9.86 0.83
C CYS A 86 22.41 -10.76 0.09
N ILE A 87 21.94 -11.38 -0.98
CA ILE A 87 22.71 -12.31 -1.83
C ILE A 87 23.41 -11.51 -2.92
N CYS A 88 24.73 -11.47 -2.85
CA CYS A 88 25.61 -10.66 -3.68
C CYS A 88 26.53 -11.57 -4.51
N TRP A 89 26.19 -11.76 -5.78
CA TRP A 89 26.94 -12.64 -6.68
C TRP A 89 28.38 -12.15 -6.88
N LYS A 90 29.33 -13.08 -6.83
CA LYS A 90 30.72 -12.80 -7.19
C LYS A 90 30.75 -12.52 -8.68
N LYS A 91 31.52 -11.51 -9.09
CA LYS A 91 31.76 -11.29 -10.53
C LYS A 91 32.39 -12.57 -11.08
N SER A 92 31.79 -13.13 -12.12
CA SER A 92 32.44 -14.19 -12.90
C SER A 92 33.80 -13.64 -13.32
N THR A 93 34.86 -14.19 -12.74
CA THR A 93 36.18 -14.04 -13.33
C THR A 93 36.03 -14.69 -14.69
N ASN A 94 35.89 -13.90 -15.74
CA ASN A 94 36.08 -14.42 -17.08
C ASN A 94 37.50 -14.97 -17.08
N THR A 95 37.59 -16.28 -16.87
CA THR A 95 38.77 -17.09 -17.16
C THR A 95 39.15 -16.72 -18.57
N GLU A 96 40.29 -16.03 -18.66
CA GLU A 96 41.11 -15.85 -19.85
C GLU A 96 40.35 -16.04 -21.16
N SER A 97 39.86 -14.94 -21.73
CA SER A 97 39.67 -14.88 -23.17
C SER A 97 41.05 -15.09 -23.79
N SER A 98 41.38 -16.36 -24.02
CA SER A 98 42.48 -16.82 -24.86
C SER A 98 42.23 -16.31 -26.27
N SER A 99 42.60 -15.07 -26.54
CA SER A 99 43.07 -14.70 -27.87
C SER A 99 44.52 -15.16 -27.95
N ALA A 100 44.69 -16.42 -28.36
CA ALA A 100 45.97 -16.94 -28.82
C ALA A 100 46.37 -16.17 -30.08
N THR A 101 47.09 -15.06 -29.92
CA THR A 101 47.94 -14.50 -30.95
C THR A 101 49.38 -14.75 -30.52
N THR A 102 50.06 -15.59 -31.29
CA THR A 102 51.44 -16.05 -31.13
C THR A 102 52.46 -14.94 -31.42
N ALA A 103 52.41 -13.84 -30.67
CA ALA A 103 53.43 -12.79 -30.68
C ALA A 103 53.92 -12.54 -29.26
N ALA A 104 55.24 -12.51 -29.06
CA ALA A 104 55.83 -12.20 -27.77
C ALA A 104 55.35 -10.80 -27.33
N PRO A 105 54.77 -10.66 -26.12
CA PRO A 105 54.22 -9.39 -25.68
C PRO A 105 55.35 -8.37 -25.55
N SER A 106 55.15 -7.17 -26.11
CA SER A 106 56.15 -6.12 -26.03
C SER A 106 56.38 -5.69 -24.58
N ALA A 107 57.57 -5.15 -24.24
CA ALA A 107 57.87 -4.70 -22.87
C ALA A 107 56.87 -3.65 -22.33
N ARG A 108 56.25 -2.85 -23.22
CA ARG A 108 55.18 -1.90 -22.88
C ARG A 108 53.87 -2.62 -22.53
N GLU A 109 53.56 -3.71 -23.20
CA GLU A 109 52.33 -4.50 -23.01
C GLU A 109 52.37 -5.33 -21.72
N LEU A 110 53.56 -5.86 -21.37
CA LEU A 110 53.85 -6.47 -20.06
C LEU A 110 53.72 -5.44 -18.91
N SER A 111 54.15 -4.20 -19.14
CA SER A 111 54.03 -3.11 -18.15
C SER A 111 52.58 -2.71 -17.89
N LEU A 112 51.77 -2.52 -18.93
CA LEU A 112 50.34 -2.20 -18.78
C LEU A 112 49.55 -3.32 -18.11
N THR A 113 49.77 -4.58 -18.50
CA THR A 113 49.10 -5.73 -17.86
C THR A 113 49.45 -5.85 -16.37
N SER A 114 50.70 -5.59 -15.99
CA SER A 114 51.09 -5.56 -14.57
C SER A 114 50.40 -4.43 -13.79
N LEU A 115 50.27 -3.24 -14.39
CA LEU A 115 49.57 -2.11 -13.80
C LEU A 115 48.07 -2.40 -13.65
N PHE A 116 47.45 -2.99 -14.67
CA PHE A 116 46.04 -3.43 -14.63
C PHE A 116 45.80 -4.48 -13.53
N LYS A 117 46.69 -5.47 -13.38
CA LYS A 117 46.59 -6.47 -12.29
C LYS A 117 46.69 -5.81 -10.92
N LYS A 118 47.67 -4.93 -10.71
CA LYS A 118 47.85 -4.20 -9.44
C LYS A 118 46.64 -3.32 -9.11
N LEU A 119 46.09 -2.63 -10.11
CA LEU A 119 44.86 -1.85 -9.96
C LEU A 119 43.66 -2.73 -9.59
N GLN A 120 43.49 -3.89 -10.24
CA GLN A 120 42.41 -4.82 -9.92
C GLN A 120 42.53 -5.38 -8.50
N GLU A 121 43.73 -5.77 -8.07
CA GLU A 121 43.96 -6.26 -6.71
C GLU A 121 43.71 -5.17 -5.67
N THR A 122 44.24 -3.97 -5.89
CA THR A 122 44.01 -2.83 -4.99
C THR A 122 42.52 -2.48 -4.91
N THR A 123 41.82 -2.53 -6.05
CA THR A 123 40.38 -2.30 -6.10
C THR A 123 39.64 -3.38 -5.33
N LYS A 124 39.94 -4.66 -5.58
CA LYS A 124 39.33 -5.81 -4.87
C LYS A 124 39.50 -5.68 -3.36
N GLN A 125 40.71 -5.35 -2.90
CA GLN A 125 40.99 -5.18 -1.46
C GLN A 125 40.22 -3.99 -0.88
N ARG A 126 40.20 -2.84 -1.57
CA ARG A 126 39.48 -1.66 -1.09
C ARG A 126 37.96 -1.84 -1.10
N THR A 127 37.43 -2.65 -2.02
CA THR A 127 36.00 -2.96 -2.13
C THR A 127 35.58 -4.18 -1.33
N LYS A 128 36.51 -4.83 -0.60
CA LYS A 128 36.16 -5.94 0.29
C LYS A 128 35.25 -5.40 1.39
N ILE A 129 34.18 -6.15 1.65
CA ILE A 129 33.14 -5.78 2.59
C ILE A 129 33.28 -6.67 3.82
N GLU A 130 33.40 -6.05 4.97
CA GLU A 130 33.56 -6.72 6.26
C GLU A 130 32.45 -6.28 7.24
N ILE A 131 32.36 -6.95 8.39
CA ILE A 131 31.38 -6.58 9.43
C ILE A 131 31.70 -5.17 9.93
N GLY A 132 30.67 -4.34 10.07
CA GLY A 132 30.76 -2.93 10.44
C GLY A 132 30.83 -1.97 9.25
N ASP A 133 31.10 -2.48 8.04
CA ASP A 133 31.08 -1.64 6.84
C ASP A 133 29.66 -1.22 6.48
N ILE A 134 29.55 -0.06 5.84
CA ILE A 134 28.30 0.42 5.28
C ILE A 134 28.18 -0.07 3.86
N ILE A 135 27.06 -0.70 3.52
CA ILE A 135 26.80 -1.25 2.20
C ILE A 135 25.52 -0.66 1.63
N ARG A 136 25.55 -0.32 0.34
CA ARG A 136 24.34 -0.02 -0.43
C ARG A 136 24.06 -1.16 -1.38
N ILE A 137 22.81 -1.62 -1.39
CA ILE A 137 22.37 -2.78 -2.15
C ILE A 137 21.11 -2.41 -2.93
N ARG A 138 21.16 -2.67 -4.23
CA ARG A 138 20.03 -2.53 -5.15
C ARG A 138 19.73 -3.88 -5.76
N GLY A 139 18.52 -4.39 -5.56
CA GLY A 139 18.18 -5.74 -5.97
C GLY A 139 16.70 -6.07 -5.92
N TYR A 140 16.41 -7.34 -6.18
CA TYR A 140 15.05 -7.88 -6.19
C TYR A 140 14.74 -8.57 -4.88
N ILE A 141 13.53 -8.36 -4.35
CA ILE A 141 13.06 -9.11 -3.18
C ILE A 141 12.74 -10.53 -3.64
N ARG A 142 13.16 -11.53 -2.86
CA ARG A 142 12.86 -12.94 -3.08
C ARG A 142 12.45 -13.59 -1.77
N THR A 143 11.66 -14.64 -1.91
CA THR A 143 11.24 -15.49 -0.79
C THR A 143 11.96 -16.82 -0.94
N TYR A 144 12.80 -17.18 0.02
CA TYR A 144 13.50 -18.46 0.02
C TYR A 144 13.22 -19.20 1.33
N ARG A 145 12.59 -20.38 1.23
CA ARG A 145 12.21 -21.22 2.39
C ARG A 145 11.38 -20.48 3.46
N GLY A 146 10.53 -19.55 3.03
CA GLY A 146 9.67 -18.77 3.92
C GLY A 146 10.29 -17.47 4.44
N GLU A 147 11.59 -17.26 4.21
CA GLU A 147 12.31 -16.04 4.62
C GLU A 147 12.49 -15.09 3.45
N ARG A 148 12.48 -13.78 3.72
CA ARG A 148 12.74 -12.73 2.71
C ARG A 148 14.24 -12.50 2.58
N GLU A 149 14.71 -12.40 1.33
CA GLU A 149 16.09 -12.08 0.98
C GLU A 149 16.12 -11.08 -0.18
N ILE A 150 17.20 -10.30 -0.29
CA ILE A 150 17.43 -9.40 -1.43
C ILE A 150 18.49 -9.99 -2.33
N HIS A 151 18.13 -10.26 -3.59
CA HIS A 151 19.08 -10.67 -4.62
C HIS A 151 19.65 -9.42 -5.29
N ALA A 152 20.89 -9.08 -4.94
CA ALA A 152 21.54 -7.86 -5.38
C ALA A 152 21.86 -7.90 -6.88
N SER A 153 21.41 -6.89 -7.61
CA SER A 153 21.88 -6.58 -8.96
C SER A 153 23.14 -5.71 -8.90
N VAL A 154 23.18 -4.77 -7.94
CA VAL A 154 24.32 -3.89 -7.69
C VAL A 154 24.54 -3.77 -6.19
N TYR A 155 25.78 -3.91 -5.75
CA TYR A 155 26.18 -3.69 -4.37
C TYR A 155 27.58 -3.08 -4.32
N TYR A 156 27.84 -2.23 -3.33
CA TYR A 156 29.15 -1.66 -3.08
C TYR A 156 29.28 -1.15 -1.65
N LYS A 157 30.52 -1.17 -1.14
CA LYS A 157 30.91 -0.50 0.10
C LYS A 157 30.74 1.00 -0.04
N VAL A 158 30.11 1.62 0.94
CA VAL A 158 29.92 3.07 1.03
C VAL A 158 30.96 3.63 2.00
N ASP A 159 31.74 4.60 1.53
CA ASP A 159 32.70 5.33 2.35
C ASP A 159 31.98 6.52 3.01
N ASP A 160 31.59 6.35 4.28
CA ASP A 160 30.81 7.35 5.04
C ASP A 160 31.45 7.65 6.41
N PRO A 161 32.68 8.20 6.44
CA PRO A 161 33.47 8.34 7.67
C PRO A 161 32.86 9.31 8.70
N VAL A 162 31.94 10.17 8.26
CA VAL A 162 31.26 11.18 9.10
C VAL A 162 29.73 11.01 9.11
N CYS A 163 29.24 9.83 8.71
CA CYS A 163 27.82 9.45 8.71
C CYS A 163 26.90 10.37 7.87
N ASN A 164 27.42 11.12 6.91
CA ASN A 164 26.64 12.07 6.11
C ASN A 164 25.61 11.35 5.23
N ILE A 165 26.01 10.23 4.60
CA ILE A 165 25.15 9.48 3.67
C ILE A 165 24.02 8.80 4.44
N GLN A 166 24.33 8.21 5.60
CA GLN A 166 23.32 7.61 6.48
C GLN A 166 22.33 8.66 7.02
N ILE A 167 22.82 9.79 7.54
CA ILE A 167 21.95 10.87 8.05
C ILE A 167 21.04 11.40 6.93
N ALA A 168 21.59 11.64 5.74
CA ALA A 168 20.80 12.06 4.59
C ALA A 168 19.71 11.05 4.24
N ARG A 169 20.02 9.73 4.29
CA ARG A 169 19.02 8.67 4.05
C ARG A 169 17.91 8.67 5.10
N MET A 170 18.26 8.86 6.38
CA MET A 170 17.29 8.93 7.48
C MET A 170 16.33 10.12 7.34
N LEU A 171 16.81 11.26 6.84
CA LEU A 171 15.99 12.45 6.58
C LEU A 171 15.18 12.35 5.28
N GLU A 172 15.71 11.64 4.27
CA GLU A 172 15.05 11.45 2.98
C GLU A 172 13.86 10.50 3.07
N LEU A 173 14.01 9.34 3.73
CA LEU A 173 13.01 8.27 3.74
C LEU A 173 11.62 8.73 4.18
N PRO A 174 11.43 9.42 5.33
CA PRO A 174 10.11 9.89 5.75
C PRO A 174 9.44 10.82 4.73
N ASN A 175 10.23 11.59 3.98
CA ASN A 175 9.71 12.48 2.96
C ASN A 175 9.24 11.72 1.72
N ILE A 176 9.98 10.69 1.29
CA ILE A 176 9.59 9.86 0.15
C ILE A 176 8.34 9.05 0.48
N TYR A 177 8.26 8.46 1.68
CA TYR A 177 7.07 7.73 2.13
C TYR A 177 5.83 8.61 2.04
N ARG A 178 5.83 9.74 2.74
CA ARG A 178 4.66 10.64 2.79
C ARG A 178 4.23 11.18 1.44
N LYS A 179 5.17 11.47 0.54
CA LYS A 179 4.89 12.11 -0.76
C LYS A 179 4.63 11.13 -1.89
N VAL A 180 5.08 9.88 -1.76
CA VAL A 180 5.02 8.89 -2.84
C VAL A 180 4.37 7.61 -2.35
N TYR A 181 4.99 6.87 -1.43
CA TYR A 181 4.55 5.50 -1.09
C TYR A 181 3.25 5.45 -0.27
N ASP A 182 2.98 6.49 0.52
CA ASP A 182 1.75 6.62 1.32
C ASP A 182 0.60 7.22 0.49
N GLN A 183 0.90 7.74 -0.71
CA GLN A 183 -0.11 8.34 -1.58
C GLN A 183 -0.65 7.27 -2.53
N PRO A 184 -1.97 7.02 -2.58
CA PRO A 184 -2.53 6.07 -3.52
C PRO A 184 -2.13 6.41 -4.96
N PHE A 185 -1.77 5.39 -5.75
CA PHE A 185 -1.48 5.59 -7.15
C PHE A 185 -2.78 5.77 -7.94
N HIS A 186 -3.01 6.98 -8.45
CA HIS A 186 -4.10 7.27 -9.37
C HIS A 186 -3.56 7.39 -10.80
N SER A 187 -4.09 6.59 -11.72
CA SER A 187 -3.86 6.82 -13.14
C SER A 187 -5.20 6.88 -13.89
N PRO A 188 -5.38 7.78 -14.87
CA PRO A 188 -6.59 7.83 -15.66
C PRO A 188 -6.87 6.53 -16.44
N ALA A 189 -5.86 5.69 -16.65
CA ALA A 189 -5.99 4.37 -17.24
C ALA A 189 -6.51 3.34 -16.22
N LEU A 190 -6.06 3.41 -14.96
CA LEU A 190 -6.62 2.66 -13.84
C LEU A 190 -8.06 3.10 -13.57
N GLU A 191 -8.36 4.40 -13.57
CA GLU A 191 -9.73 4.90 -13.38
C GLU A 191 -10.64 4.46 -14.53
N LYS A 192 -10.13 4.34 -15.76
CA LYS A 192 -10.88 3.82 -16.91
C LYS A 192 -11.01 2.30 -16.91
N GLU A 193 -10.04 1.57 -16.37
CA GLU A 193 -10.10 0.11 -16.18
C GLU A 193 -10.96 -0.25 -14.99
N GLU A 194 -10.84 0.44 -13.85
CA GLU A 194 -11.78 0.39 -12.72
C GLU A 194 -13.16 0.82 -13.17
N ALA A 195 -13.30 1.81 -14.06
CA ALA A 195 -14.57 2.13 -14.70
C ALA A 195 -14.93 1.21 -15.88
N ARG A 196 -14.11 0.23 -16.28
CA ARG A 196 -14.47 -0.79 -17.29
C ARG A 196 -14.73 -2.16 -16.66
N SER A 197 -14.06 -2.48 -15.55
CA SER A 197 -14.37 -3.59 -14.64
C SER A 197 -15.59 -3.23 -13.79
N SER A 198 -15.69 -1.97 -13.36
CA SER A 198 -16.94 -1.31 -12.97
C SER A 198 -17.50 -0.60 -14.20
N ASN A 199 -17.97 -1.36 -15.19
CA ASN A 199 -18.67 -0.84 -16.37
C ASN A 199 -19.40 0.48 -16.08
N PRO A 200 -19.18 1.59 -16.83
CA PRO A 200 -19.95 2.82 -16.66
C PRO A 200 -21.35 2.67 -17.30
N SER A 201 -21.69 1.46 -17.77
CA SER A 201 -22.93 1.07 -18.41
C SER A 201 -23.68 -0.03 -17.64
N THR A 202 -23.24 -0.44 -16.44
CA THR A 202 -23.99 -1.36 -15.58
C THR A 202 -23.82 -0.97 -14.10
N LEU A 203 -24.48 0.10 -13.67
CA LEU A 203 -24.73 0.35 -12.25
C LEU A 203 -25.72 -0.71 -11.75
N ASP A 204 -25.20 -1.76 -11.12
CA ASP A 204 -26.01 -2.62 -10.28
C ASP A 204 -26.65 -1.78 -9.16
N LEU A 205 -27.91 -2.07 -8.82
CA LEU A 205 -28.69 -1.30 -7.85
C LEU A 205 -27.99 -1.23 -6.48
N ALA A 206 -27.24 -2.28 -6.13
CA ALA A 206 -26.41 -2.31 -4.93
C ALA A 206 -25.24 -1.31 -4.99
N SER A 207 -24.58 -1.17 -6.14
CA SER A 207 -23.46 -0.24 -6.35
C SER A 207 -23.94 1.22 -6.32
N LEU A 208 -25.08 1.51 -6.96
CA LEU A 208 -25.73 2.82 -6.90
C LEU A 208 -26.07 3.20 -5.45
N THR A 209 -26.63 2.26 -4.69
CA THR A 209 -26.99 2.45 -3.28
C THR A 209 -25.77 2.74 -2.41
N CYS A 210 -24.68 1.98 -2.58
CA CYS A 210 -23.41 2.22 -1.88
C CYS A 210 -22.84 3.61 -2.20
N SER A 211 -22.81 3.98 -3.47
CA SER A 211 -22.28 5.28 -3.92
C SER A 211 -23.12 6.44 -3.41
N LEU A 212 -24.45 6.30 -3.43
CA LEU A 212 -25.37 7.27 -2.86
C LEU A 212 -25.14 7.42 -1.35
N SER A 213 -24.87 6.31 -0.63
CA SER A 213 -24.60 6.37 0.82
C SER A 213 -23.36 7.21 1.15
N GLU A 214 -22.28 7.12 0.37
CA GLU A 214 -21.10 7.97 0.55
C GLU A 214 -21.40 9.43 0.25
N LYS A 215 -22.17 9.72 -0.81
CA LYS A 215 -22.58 11.10 -1.15
C LYS A 215 -23.47 11.73 -0.07
N VAL A 216 -24.39 10.94 0.49
CA VAL A 216 -25.22 11.37 1.62
C VAL A 216 -24.33 11.66 2.83
N LYS A 217 -23.37 10.80 3.16
CA LYS A 217 -22.40 11.03 4.25
C LYS A 217 -21.59 12.30 4.04
N GLU A 218 -21.05 12.54 2.84
CA GLU A 218 -20.33 13.77 2.49
C GLU A 218 -21.21 15.01 2.72
N PHE A 219 -22.47 14.95 2.29
CA PHE A 219 -23.45 16.02 2.48
C PHE A 219 -23.73 16.30 3.96
N LEU A 220 -23.97 15.27 4.77
CA LEU A 220 -24.25 15.41 6.21
C LEU A 220 -23.08 16.06 6.94
N VAL A 221 -21.84 15.65 6.64
CA VAL A 221 -20.63 16.21 7.24
C VAL A 221 -20.41 17.65 6.80
N LYS A 222 -20.51 17.93 5.50
CA LYS A 222 -20.26 19.26 4.94
C LYS A 222 -21.23 20.31 5.50
N ASN A 223 -22.50 19.93 5.67
CA ASN A 223 -23.54 20.83 6.14
C ASN A 223 -23.77 20.77 7.66
N ARG A 224 -23.01 19.94 8.39
CA ARG A 224 -23.12 19.75 9.85
C ARG A 224 -24.55 19.44 10.29
N VAL A 225 -25.20 18.55 9.56
CA VAL A 225 -26.59 18.14 9.81
C VAL A 225 -26.65 17.33 11.10
N GLN A 226 -27.52 17.73 12.03
CA GLN A 226 -27.70 17.05 13.32
C GLN A 226 -28.75 15.94 13.22
N THR A 227 -29.88 16.26 12.59
CA THR A 227 -31.01 15.36 12.38
C THR A 227 -31.57 15.56 10.99
N PHE A 228 -32.13 14.51 10.40
CA PHE A 228 -32.78 14.62 9.10
C PHE A 228 -33.89 13.60 8.93
N TYR A 229 -34.85 13.93 8.07
CA TYR A 229 -35.81 13.00 7.50
C TYR A 229 -35.32 12.53 6.13
N GLN A 230 -35.70 11.31 5.75
CA GLN A 230 -35.38 10.79 4.40
C GLN A 230 -35.87 11.74 3.29
N GLN A 231 -37.05 12.32 3.44
CA GLN A 231 -37.64 13.26 2.47
C GLN A 231 -36.80 14.51 2.27
N GLU A 232 -36.07 14.96 3.30
CA GLU A 232 -35.19 16.12 3.18
C GLU A 232 -34.00 15.82 2.26
N LEU A 233 -33.48 14.59 2.29
CA LEU A 233 -32.43 14.13 1.37
C LEU A 233 -32.96 13.94 -0.06
N GLU A 234 -34.20 13.43 -0.20
CA GLU A 234 -34.87 13.29 -1.51
C GLU A 234 -35.10 14.65 -2.20
N MET A 235 -35.20 15.75 -1.44
CA MET A 235 -35.34 17.11 -1.99
C MET A 235 -34.02 17.76 -2.41
N VAL A 236 -32.86 17.17 -2.08
CA VAL A 236 -31.55 17.73 -2.46
C VAL A 236 -31.26 17.36 -3.92
N GLU A 237 -31.26 18.36 -4.80
CA GLU A 237 -31.09 18.18 -6.26
C GLU A 237 -29.84 17.36 -6.62
N SER A 238 -28.72 17.56 -5.93
CA SER A 238 -27.48 16.82 -6.20
C SER A 238 -27.54 15.34 -5.81
N LEU A 239 -28.37 14.98 -4.81
CA LEU A 239 -28.58 13.60 -4.38
C LEU A 239 -29.67 12.93 -5.22
N LEU A 240 -30.73 13.66 -5.53
CA LEU A 240 -31.83 13.19 -6.37
C LEU A 240 -31.38 12.90 -7.81
N SER A 241 -30.61 13.80 -8.42
CA SER A 241 -30.04 13.59 -9.76
C SER A 241 -29.10 12.38 -9.81
N PHE A 242 -28.41 12.07 -8.71
CA PHE A 242 -27.58 10.88 -8.57
C PHE A 242 -28.41 9.60 -8.45
N ALA A 243 -29.48 9.62 -7.65
CA ALA A 243 -30.38 8.47 -7.50
C ALA A 243 -31.22 8.18 -8.76
N ASN A 244 -31.41 9.18 -9.63
CA ASN A 244 -32.17 9.07 -10.89
C ASN A 244 -31.34 8.53 -12.08
N GLN A 245 -30.16 7.98 -11.83
CA GLN A 245 -29.37 7.36 -12.90
C GLN A 245 -30.06 6.07 -13.39
N PRO A 246 -30.06 5.79 -14.71
CA PRO A 246 -30.79 4.66 -15.28
C PRO A 246 -30.20 3.31 -14.81
N VAL A 247 -31.07 2.42 -14.31
CA VAL A 247 -30.73 1.06 -13.85
C VAL A 247 -31.37 0.02 -14.78
N ILE A 248 -30.63 -0.99 -15.24
CA ILE A 248 -31.18 -2.10 -16.04
C ILE A 248 -31.68 -3.19 -15.10
N HIS A 249 -32.99 -3.45 -15.08
CA HIS A 249 -33.55 -4.62 -14.40
C HIS A 249 -33.17 -5.91 -15.15
N SER A 250 -32.49 -6.86 -14.48
CA SER A 250 -32.19 -8.16 -15.08
C SER A 250 -33.43 -9.06 -15.10
N ALA A 251 -34.26 -8.98 -16.15
CA ALA A 251 -35.10 -10.07 -16.65
C ALA A 251 -35.61 -9.76 -18.07
N CYS A 252 -35.52 -10.75 -18.96
CA CYS A 252 -35.91 -10.72 -20.37
C CYS A 252 -37.28 -10.10 -20.69
N SER A 253 -37.33 -9.23 -21.70
CA SER A 253 -38.24 -9.36 -22.86
C SER A 253 -37.82 -8.42 -23.99
N GLU A 254 -37.82 -8.95 -25.22
CA GLU A 254 -37.51 -8.24 -26.45
C GLU A 254 -38.47 -7.06 -26.72
N GLN A 255 -37.94 -6.04 -27.41
CA GLN A 255 -38.64 -4.96 -28.11
C GLN A 255 -39.61 -4.09 -27.30
N ALA A 256 -39.13 -2.90 -26.91
CA ALA A 256 -39.69 -1.63 -27.34
C ALA A 256 -38.78 -0.49 -26.87
N ASP A 257 -38.84 0.61 -27.59
CA ASP A 257 -38.30 1.93 -27.28
C ASP A 257 -38.80 2.40 -25.90
N VAL A 258 -37.94 2.54 -24.88
CA VAL A 258 -38.38 3.01 -23.54
C VAL A 258 -37.40 4.01 -22.94
N GLN A 259 -37.84 5.27 -22.84
CA GLN A 259 -37.40 6.23 -21.83
C GLN A 259 -37.66 5.63 -20.44
N ASN A 260 -36.65 5.02 -19.84
CA ASN A 260 -36.75 4.49 -18.48
C ASN A 260 -36.37 5.58 -17.47
N ASP A 261 -37.29 6.49 -17.17
CA ASP A 261 -37.22 7.29 -15.95
C ASP A 261 -37.44 6.36 -14.75
N THR A 262 -36.44 6.23 -13.86
CA THR A 262 -36.55 5.50 -12.59
C THR A 262 -37.79 5.97 -11.83
N THR A 263 -38.70 5.06 -11.45
CA THR A 263 -39.98 5.50 -10.86
C THR A 263 -39.76 6.08 -9.46
N SER A 264 -40.63 7.00 -9.03
CA SER A 264 -40.54 7.66 -7.71
C SER A 264 -40.51 6.70 -6.52
N LYS A 265 -41.03 5.48 -6.68
CA LYS A 265 -40.96 4.43 -5.67
C LYS A 265 -39.57 3.81 -5.56
N ASP A 266 -38.88 3.64 -6.68
CA ASP A 266 -37.55 3.03 -6.75
C ASP A 266 -36.51 3.98 -6.14
N ILE A 267 -36.62 5.28 -6.43
CA ILE A 267 -35.79 6.34 -5.83
C ILE A 267 -35.89 6.30 -4.30
N ARG A 268 -37.13 6.27 -3.78
CA ARG A 268 -37.38 6.18 -2.34
C ARG A 268 -36.80 4.90 -1.73
N GLY A 269 -36.83 3.79 -2.47
CA GLY A 269 -36.18 2.54 -2.06
C GLY A 269 -34.67 2.68 -1.94
N ILE A 270 -34.02 3.25 -2.96
CA ILE A 270 -32.57 3.45 -3.00
C ILE A 270 -32.11 4.36 -1.85
N PHE A 271 -32.82 5.47 -1.58
CA PHE A 271 -32.50 6.33 -0.44
C PHE A 271 -32.66 5.60 0.90
N LYS A 272 -33.71 4.79 1.05
CA LYS A 272 -33.92 4.00 2.26
C LYS A 272 -32.77 3.03 2.51
N ASP A 273 -32.33 2.31 1.47
CA ASP A 273 -31.25 1.34 1.58
C ASP A 273 -29.90 2.03 1.80
N ALA A 274 -29.65 3.18 1.17
CA ALA A 274 -28.44 3.98 1.38
C ALA A 274 -28.35 4.50 2.81
N ILE A 275 -29.47 4.97 3.40
CA ILE A 275 -29.51 5.41 4.80
C ILE A 275 -29.30 4.22 5.73
N LYS A 276 -29.86 3.05 5.41
CA LYS A 276 -29.63 1.83 6.17
C LYS A 276 -28.15 1.43 6.20
N LEU A 277 -27.42 1.56 5.09
CA LEU A 277 -25.97 1.33 5.07
C LEU A 277 -25.21 2.27 6.02
N LEU A 278 -25.64 3.54 6.13
CA LEU A 278 -25.04 4.48 7.09
C LEU A 278 -25.35 4.10 8.53
N GLN A 279 -26.53 3.54 8.78
CA GLN A 279 -26.94 3.06 10.10
C GLN A 279 -26.15 1.81 10.50
N ASP A 280 -25.99 0.84 9.59
CA ASP A 280 -25.20 -0.37 9.81
C ASP A 280 -23.72 -0.05 10.08
N ARG A 281 -23.20 1.06 9.52
CA ARG A 281 -21.86 1.59 9.78
C ARG A 281 -21.75 2.44 11.05
N GLY A 282 -22.85 2.67 11.77
CA GLY A 282 -22.89 3.46 13.01
C GLY A 282 -22.75 4.98 12.82
N LEU A 283 -22.91 5.49 11.59
CA LEU A 283 -22.79 6.92 11.29
C LEU A 283 -24.06 7.71 11.61
N VAL A 284 -25.21 7.04 11.49
CA VAL A 284 -26.53 7.58 11.84
C VAL A 284 -27.29 6.57 12.68
N TYR A 285 -28.26 7.04 13.47
CA TYR A 285 -29.10 6.17 14.28
C TYR A 285 -30.53 6.74 14.39
N GLN A 286 -31.49 5.88 14.76
CA GLN A 286 -32.86 6.28 15.06
C GLN A 286 -33.15 6.04 16.54
N LYS A 287 -34.01 6.86 17.13
CA LYS A 287 -34.53 6.66 18.48
C LYS A 287 -35.88 5.97 18.40
N ASP A 288 -36.18 5.14 19.39
CA ASP A 288 -37.47 4.47 19.53
C ASP A 288 -38.49 5.40 20.20
N ASP A 289 -38.62 6.63 19.68
CA ASP A 289 -39.39 7.74 20.28
C ASP A 289 -40.71 8.04 19.54
N GLY A 290 -41.15 7.13 18.67
CA GLY A 290 -42.42 7.21 17.94
C GLY A 290 -42.38 8.07 16.68
N PHE A 291 -41.25 8.71 16.35
CA PHE A 291 -41.03 9.39 15.07
C PHE A 291 -40.36 8.43 14.09
N ASP A 292 -41.17 7.59 13.45
CA ASP A 292 -40.81 6.40 12.64
C ASP A 292 -39.83 6.65 11.46
N LYS A 293 -39.35 7.89 11.25
CA LYS A 293 -38.52 8.31 10.10
C LYS A 293 -37.47 9.40 10.40
N LEU A 294 -37.24 9.76 11.67
CA LEU A 294 -36.24 10.77 12.03
C LEU A 294 -34.89 10.12 12.35
N PHE A 295 -33.84 10.53 11.63
CA PHE A 295 -32.48 10.04 11.81
C PHE A 295 -31.61 11.08 12.52
N TYR A 296 -30.69 10.62 13.37
CA TYR A 296 -29.73 11.41 14.12
C TYR A 296 -28.31 11.08 13.65
N VAL A 297 -27.48 12.11 13.45
CA VAL A 297 -26.08 11.93 13.04
C VAL A 297 -25.21 11.77 14.29
N THR A 298 -24.59 10.60 14.46
CA THR A 298 -23.83 10.24 15.67
C THR A 298 -22.76 11.27 16.02
N LYS A 299 -22.03 11.77 15.00
CA LYS A 299 -20.92 12.73 15.18
C LYS A 299 -21.35 14.11 15.69
N GLU A 300 -22.58 14.54 15.40
CA GLU A 300 -23.06 15.87 15.80
C GLU A 300 -23.88 15.84 17.11
N ASP A 301 -24.22 14.65 17.63
CA ASP A 301 -24.96 14.49 18.88
C ASP A 301 -24.08 14.69 20.13
N LYS A 302 -24.01 15.94 20.59
CA LYS A 302 -23.28 16.32 21.80
C LYS A 302 -23.85 15.71 23.08
N GLU A 303 -25.16 15.43 23.13
CA GLU A 303 -25.79 14.87 24.32
C GLU A 303 -25.40 13.40 24.48
N LEU A 304 -25.40 12.65 23.38
CA LEU A 304 -24.91 11.27 23.32
C LEU A 304 -23.46 11.20 23.78
N HIS A 305 -22.58 12.05 23.24
CA HIS A 305 -21.18 12.13 23.67
C HIS A 305 -21.05 12.41 25.18
N ARG A 306 -21.84 13.35 25.71
CA ARG A 306 -21.82 13.67 27.15
C ARG A 306 -22.27 12.48 28.01
N LYS A 307 -23.29 11.74 27.57
CA LYS A 307 -23.77 10.52 28.26
C LYS A 307 -22.72 9.43 28.25
N ILE A 308 -22.10 9.15 27.10
CA ILE A 308 -21.01 8.16 26.98
C ILE A 308 -19.84 8.54 27.90
N HIS A 309 -19.42 9.81 27.88
CA HIS A 309 -18.34 10.29 28.74
C HIS A 309 -18.67 10.11 30.24
N ARG A 310 -19.91 10.41 30.64
CA ARG A 310 -20.37 10.21 32.02
C ARG A 310 -20.37 8.73 32.42
N ILE A 311 -20.84 7.84 31.56
CA ILE A 311 -20.84 6.39 31.80
C ILE A 311 -19.41 5.88 32.00
N ILE A 312 -18.47 6.30 31.15
CA ILE A 312 -17.05 5.94 31.26
C ILE A 312 -16.47 6.44 32.59
N GLN A 313 -16.76 7.69 32.98
CA GLN A 313 -16.33 8.24 34.26
C GLN A 313 -16.88 7.43 35.44
N GLU A 314 -18.17 7.13 35.46
CA GLU A 314 -18.82 6.35 36.52
C GLU A 314 -18.27 4.92 36.60
N ASP A 315 -17.96 4.28 35.46
CA ASP A 315 -17.43 2.93 35.44
C ASP A 315 -15.95 2.86 35.88
N SER A 316 -15.16 3.88 35.54
CA SER A 316 -13.76 4.01 35.99
C SER A 316 -13.61 4.15 37.51
N GLN A 317 -14.67 4.62 38.20
CA GLN A 317 -14.69 4.80 39.65
C GLN A 317 -15.11 3.53 40.40
N LYS A 318 -15.59 2.48 39.71
CA LYS A 318 -15.97 1.22 40.37
C LYS A 318 -14.72 0.38 40.66
N PRO A 319 -14.50 -0.09 41.90
CA PRO A 319 -13.36 -0.93 42.24
C PRO A 319 -13.54 -2.32 41.64
N ASN A 320 -12.98 -2.57 40.45
CA ASN A 320 -13.14 -3.86 39.78
C ASN A 320 -12.06 -4.86 40.23
N ARG A 321 -12.44 -5.82 41.09
CA ARG A 321 -11.57 -6.88 41.62
C ARG A 321 -11.33 -8.07 40.66
N SER A 322 -11.83 -8.07 39.43
CA SER A 322 -11.72 -9.27 38.58
C SER A 322 -11.54 -9.08 37.06
N ARG A 323 -11.50 -7.86 36.52
CA ARG A 323 -11.20 -7.64 35.09
C ARG A 323 -10.33 -6.41 34.87
N LYS A 324 -9.33 -6.54 33.98
CA LYS A 324 -8.43 -5.45 33.57
C LYS A 324 -9.27 -4.28 33.05
N PRO A 325 -8.92 -3.02 33.38
CA PRO A 325 -9.64 -1.85 32.90
C PRO A 325 -9.53 -1.77 31.37
N ILE A 326 -10.65 -1.43 30.72
CA ILE A 326 -10.68 -1.20 29.28
C ILE A 326 -10.13 0.20 29.04
N LEU A 327 -8.90 0.29 28.52
CA LEU A 327 -8.33 1.57 28.06
C LEU A 327 -9.03 1.95 26.75
N TRP A 328 -9.92 2.92 26.81
CA TRP A 328 -10.43 3.60 25.62
C TRP A 328 -9.66 4.92 25.47
N GLN A 329 -8.82 5.04 24.44
CA GLN A 329 -8.31 6.35 24.00
C GLN A 329 -9.44 7.01 23.21
N LEU A 330 -10.05 8.04 23.80
CA LEU A 330 -11.01 8.94 23.16
C LEU A 330 -10.29 10.00 22.33
#